data_AF-A0A4P7KWZ4-F1
#
_entry.id   AF-A0A4P7KWZ4-F1
#
_cell.length_a   1.000
_cell.length_b   1.000
_cell.length_c   1.000
_cell.angle_alpha   90.00
_cell.angle_beta   90.00
_cell.angle_gamma   90.00
#
_symmetry.space_group_name_H-M   'P 1'
#
loop_
_entity.id
_entity.type
_entity.pdbx_description
1 polymer ?
#
loop_
_entity_poly.entity_id
_entity_poly.type
_entity_poly.pdbx_seq_one_letter_code
_entity_poly.pdbx_strand_id
1 'polypeptide(L)' 'MRLLLKTSLGRIIVLLWLLSSSTAIAWQKDKTYSITILHTNDHHGHFWHNKNGEYGLAAQKNISC' A
#
# COMPACT_ATOMS: atom_id res chain seq x y z
N MET A 1 -48.10 -0.79 -7.88
CA MET A 1 -46.78 -1.48 -8.01
C MET A 1 -45.63 -0.64 -8.58
N ARG A 2 -45.84 0.56 -9.18
CA ARG A 2 -44.72 1.35 -9.76
C ARG A 2 -43.97 2.24 -8.74
N LEU A 3 -44.61 2.58 -7.62
CA LEU A 3 -44.02 3.42 -6.57
C LEU A 3 -43.01 2.64 -5.70
N LEU A 4 -43.28 1.35 -5.43
CA LEU A 4 -42.42 0.47 -4.62
C LEU A 4 -41.13 0.04 -5.33
N LEU A 5 -41.11 -0.07 -6.67
CA LEU A 5 -39.87 -0.35 -7.41
C LEU A 5 -38.90 0.83 -7.39
N LYS A 6 -39.40 2.08 -7.38
CA LYS A 6 -38.57 3.29 -7.43
C LYS A 6 -37.82 3.54 -6.11
N THR A 7 -38.43 3.20 -4.97
CA THR A 7 -37.80 3.35 -3.65
C THR A 7 -36.71 2.31 -3.40
N SER A 8 -36.87 1.09 -3.95
CA SER A 8 -35.84 0.04 -3.90
C SER A 8 -34.58 0.44 -4.69
N LEU A 9 -34.76 0.99 -5.90
CA LEU A 9 -33.64 1.42 -6.75
C LEU A 9 -32.84 2.57 -6.12
N GLY A 10 -33.52 3.54 -5.50
CA GLY A 10 -32.86 4.65 -4.80
C GLY A 10 -32.01 4.19 -3.62
N ARG A 11 -32.46 3.16 -2.88
CA ARG A 11 -31.70 2.57 -1.77
C ARG A 11 -30.44 1.84 -2.24
N ILE A 12 -30.54 1.10 -3.34
CA ILE A 12 -29.39 0.39 -3.94
C ILE A 12 -28.34 1.39 -4.42
N ILE A 13 -28.76 2.49 -5.04
CA ILE A 13 -27.84 3.55 -5.50
C ILE A 13 -27.11 4.19 -4.30
N VAL A 14 -27.83 4.55 -3.23
CA VAL A 14 -27.22 5.11 -2.01
C VAL A 14 -26.24 4.13 -1.36
N LEU A 15 -26.57 2.84 -1.32
CA LEU A 15 -25.68 1.78 -0.83
C LEU A 15 -24.42 1.64 -1.70
N LEU A 16 -24.56 1.72 -3.03
CA LEU A 16 -23.43 1.69 -3.96
C LEU A 16 -22.49 2.90 -3.77
N TRP A 17 -23.04 4.10 -3.53
CA TRP A 17 -22.25 5.31 -3.27
C TRP A 17 -21.48 5.23 -1.95
N LEU A 18 -22.10 4.70 -0.89
CA LEU A 18 -21.45 4.46 0.39
C LEU A 18 -20.32 3.42 0.26
N LEU A 19 -20.53 2.36 -0.53
CA LEU A 19 -19.52 1.33 -0.77
C LEU A 19 -18.36 1.80 -1.66
N SER A 20 -18.60 2.81 -2.51
CA SER A 20 -17.61 3.40 -3.42
C SER A 20 -16.80 4.53 -2.81
N SER A 21 -17.02 4.85 -1.53
CA SER A 21 -16.22 5.86 -0.81
C SER A 21 -14.83 5.31 -0.51
N SER A 22 -13.99 5.24 -1.54
CA SER A 22 -12.57 4.98 -1.39
C SER A 22 -11.94 6.15 -0.64
N THR A 23 -11.30 5.88 0.49
CA THR A 23 -10.43 6.86 1.14
C THR A 23 -9.23 7.12 0.23
N ALA A 24 -9.27 8.22 -0.54
CA ALA A 24 -8.09 8.69 -1.24
C ALA A 24 -7.03 9.04 -0.18
N ILE A 25 -5.86 8.39 -0.23
CA ILE A 25 -4.71 8.77 0.60
C ILE A 25 -4.16 10.08 0.03
N ALA A 26 -4.72 11.20 0.50
CA ALA A 26 -4.23 12.53 0.18
C ALA A 26 -3.18 12.96 1.22
N TRP A 27 -2.24 13.79 0.78
CA TRP A 27 -1.38 14.54 1.70
C TRP A 27 -2.24 15.47 2.57
N GLN A 28 -1.91 15.55 3.85
CA GLN A 28 -2.61 16.38 4.83
C GLN A 28 -1.72 17.55 5.22
N LYS A 29 -2.26 18.75 5.11
CA LYS A 29 -1.58 19.97 5.57
C LYS A 29 -1.28 19.86 7.08
N ASP A 30 -0.11 20.34 7.48
CA ASP A 30 0.34 20.42 8.88
C ASP A 30 0.48 19.05 9.58
N LYS A 31 0.49 17.95 8.81
CA LYS A 31 0.80 16.61 9.31
C LYS A 31 2.29 16.32 9.16
N THR A 32 2.93 15.98 10.28
CA THR A 32 4.29 15.44 10.28
C THR A 32 4.26 13.96 9.91
N TYR A 33 5.05 13.57 8.92
CA TYR A 33 5.18 12.18 8.47
C TYR A 33 6.57 11.66 8.80
N SER A 34 6.65 10.46 9.39
CA SER A 34 7.91 9.75 9.58
C SER A 34 8.18 8.89 8.36
N ILE A 35 9.29 9.16 7.67
CA ILE A 35 9.69 8.44 6.45
C ILE A 35 11.06 7.83 6.71
N THR A 36 11.18 6.52 6.50
CA THR A 36 12.46 5.81 6.49
C THR A 36 12.84 5.49 5.05
N ILE A 37 13.94 6.08 4.58
CA ILE A 37 14.46 5.84 3.22
C ILE A 37 15.64 4.86 3.34
N LEU A 38 15.52 3.71 2.69
CA LEU A 38 16.61 2.74 2.56
C LEU A 38 17.10 2.75 1.10
N HIS A 39 18.41 2.79 0.88
CA HIS A 39 19.00 2.69 -0.46
C HIS A 39 20.27 1.85 -0.44
N THR A 40 20.57 1.17 -1.55
CA THR A 40 21.87 0.57 -1.84
C THR A 40 22.31 1.05 -3.24
N ASN A 41 23.62 1.04 -3.50
CA ASN A 41 24.18 1.39 -4.81
C ASN A 41 25.25 0.36 -5.21
N ASP A 42 25.59 0.34 -6.50
CA ASP A 42 26.70 -0.45 -7.05
C ASP A 42 26.67 -1.93 -6.69
N HIS A 43 25.48 -2.55 -6.74
CA HIS A 43 25.30 -3.95 -6.35
C HIS A 43 26.13 -4.93 -7.21
N HIS A 44 26.45 -4.59 -8.46
CA HIS A 44 27.45 -5.24 -9.32
C HIS A 44 27.47 -6.79 -9.29
N GLY A 45 26.29 -7.42 -9.18
CA GLY A 45 26.15 -8.88 -9.18
C GLY A 45 26.44 -9.57 -7.84
N HIS A 46 26.54 -8.84 -6.72
CA HIS A 46 26.71 -9.40 -5.37
C HIS A 46 25.41 -9.98 -4.78
N PHE A 47 24.70 -10.81 -5.55
CA PHE A 47 23.45 -11.42 -5.09
C PHE A 47 23.68 -12.49 -4.00
N TRP A 48 24.85 -13.13 -4.00
CA TRP A 48 25.26 -14.15 -3.02
C TRP A 48 26.25 -13.60 -2.00
N HIS A 49 26.35 -14.27 -0.84
CA HIS A 49 27.37 -13.95 0.16
C HIS A 49 28.77 -14.29 -0.37
N ASN A 50 29.80 -13.62 0.13
CA ASN A 50 31.18 -14.03 -0.19
C ASN A 50 31.63 -15.26 0.58
N LYS A 51 32.88 -15.66 0.36
CA LYS A 51 33.56 -16.75 1.08
C LYS A 51 33.62 -16.58 2.61
N ASN A 52 33.50 -15.34 3.12
CA ASN A 52 33.48 -15.04 4.55
C ASN A 52 32.06 -15.02 5.14
N GLY A 53 31.03 -15.21 4.32
CA GLY A 53 29.62 -15.16 4.75
C GLY A 53 29.04 -13.75 4.88
N GLU A 54 29.70 -12.74 4.32
CA GLU A 54 29.24 -11.34 4.35
C GLU A 54 28.24 -11.07 3.22
N TYR A 55 27.37 -10.06 3.40
CA TYR A 55 26.41 -9.54 2.39
C TYR A 55 25.47 -10.60 1.76
N GLY A 56 25.04 -10.37 0.52
CA GLY A 56 24.03 -11.16 -0.18
C GLY A 56 22.60 -10.64 0.01
N LEU A 57 21.79 -10.77 -1.04
CA LEU A 57 20.42 -10.27 -1.05
C LEU A 57 19.50 -11.04 -0.10
N ALA A 58 19.84 -12.28 0.27
CA ALA A 58 19.12 -13.03 1.30
C ALA A 58 19.24 -12.37 2.67
N ALA A 59 20.45 -11.92 3.04
CA ALA A 59 20.67 -11.17 4.27
C ALA A 59 20.03 -9.77 4.20
N GLN A 60 20.09 -9.09 3.04
CA GLN A 60 19.43 -7.79 2.85
C GLN A 60 17.90 -7.89 2.92
N LYS A 61 17.31 -8.97 2.40
CA LYS A 61 15.87 -9.23 2.46
C LYS A 61 15.41 -9.60 3.86
N ASN A 62 16.33 -10.03 4.73
CA ASN A 62 15.99 -10.48 6.06
C ASN A 62 15.21 -9.37 6.80
N ILE A 63 13.93 -9.63 6.99
CA ILE A 63 13.00 -8.81 7.76
C ILE A 63 13.23 -9.18 9.22
N SER A 64 14.39 -8.83 9.74
CA SER A 64 14.61 -8.77 11.20
C SER A 64 14.35 -7.34 11.64
N CYS A 65 13.07 -7.07 11.85
CA CYS A 65 12.61 -6.14 12.87
C CYS A 65 11.95 -6.96 13.97
#